data_AF-A0A847BUC2-F1
#
_entry.id   AF-A0A847BUC2-F1
#
_cell.length_a   1.000
_cell.length_b   1.000
_cell.length_c   1.000
_cell.angle_alpha   90.00
_cell.angle_beta   90.00
_cell.angle_gamma   90.00
#
_symmetry.space_group_name_H-M   'P 1'
#
loop_
_entity.id
_entity.type
_entity.pdbx_description
1 polymer ?
#
loop_
_entity_poly.entity_id
_entity_poly.type
_entity_poly.pdbx_seq_one_letter_code
_entity_poly.pdbx_strand_id
1 'polypeptide(L)'
;VYERVYWSKYKNLDFDYSGTLTHPGLKTAFDNPKEKNWKDSNTYRLGVTHEYSNKLTLMAGYSHDENPAPKSTLGFELPDSDANIYSAGFKYKINNDISFGLAYLYSDKKSRDANNKDVKGKFTGSGAHLVTTGLTYRF
;
A
#
# COMPACT_ATOMS: atom_id res chain seq x y z
N VAL A 1 6.06 -14.17 6.98
CA VAL A 1 7.00 -13.33 6.20
C VAL A 1 7.15 -12.00 6.91
N TYR A 2 8.38 -11.52 7.06
CA TYR A 2 8.69 -10.19 7.57
C TYR A 2 9.36 -9.40 6.45
N GLU A 3 8.96 -8.14 6.31
CA GLU A 3 9.50 -7.21 5.33
C GLU A 3 9.77 -5.87 6.02
N ARG A 4 10.88 -5.22 5.64
CA ARG A 4 11.22 -3.87 6.09
C ARG A 4 11.51 -3.00 4.88
N VAL A 5 10.91 -1.81 4.85
CA VAL A 5 11.17 -0.82 3.81
C VAL A 5 11.86 0.39 4.42
N TYR A 6 13.01 0.76 3.85
CA TYR A 6 13.85 1.86 4.34
C TYR A 6 13.36 3.23 3.85
N TRP A 7 12.11 3.56 4.18
CA TRP A 7 11.47 4.83 3.82
C TRP A 7 12.17 6.06 4.41
N SER A 8 13.08 5.90 5.37
CA SER A 8 13.97 6.99 5.83
C SER A 8 14.84 7.62 4.74
N LYS A 9 14.97 6.97 3.57
CA LYS A 9 15.57 7.57 2.38
C LYS A 9 14.72 8.70 1.78
N TYR A 10 13.40 8.65 1.93
CA TYR A 10 12.48 9.66 1.39
C TYR A 10 12.34 10.85 2.35
N LYS A 11 13.31 11.76 2.26
CA LYS A 11 13.38 12.95 3.12
C LYS A 11 12.60 14.14 2.56
N ASN A 12 12.69 14.38 1.26
CA ASN A 12 12.07 15.52 0.59
C ASN A 12 11.37 15.06 -0.69
N LEU A 13 10.27 15.73 -1.01
CA LEU A 13 9.67 15.74 -2.34
C LEU A 13 10.12 17.03 -3.02
N ASP A 14 10.99 16.89 -4.00
CA ASP A 14 11.61 18.00 -4.71
C ASP A 14 11.32 17.89 -6.21
N PHE A 15 10.99 19.01 -6.84
CA PHE A 15 10.60 19.06 -8.24
C PHE A 15 11.59 19.93 -9.00
N ASP A 16 12.37 19.30 -9.88
CA ASP A 16 13.31 20.00 -10.74
C ASP A 16 12.63 20.44 -12.05
N TYR A 17 12.55 21.75 -12.27
CA TYR A 17 12.04 22.33 -13.51
C TYR A 17 13.19 22.78 -14.42
N SER A 18 13.01 22.65 -15.74
CA SER A 18 14.00 23.10 -16.72
C SER A 18 14.13 24.63 -16.82
N GLY A 19 13.10 25.37 -16.37
CA GLY A 19 13.09 26.82 -16.30
C GLY A 19 13.06 27.31 -14.86
N THR A 20 13.80 28.38 -14.56
CA THR A 20 13.80 28.98 -13.22
C THR A 20 12.50 29.74 -12.97
N LEU A 21 11.76 29.37 -11.91
CA LEU A 21 10.67 30.18 -11.40
C LEU A 21 11.24 31.41 -10.67
N THR A 22 11.26 32.55 -11.36
CA THR A 22 11.83 33.80 -10.83
C THR A 22 10.89 34.56 -9.89
N HIS A 23 9.57 34.36 -10.03
CA HIS A 23 8.59 34.98 -9.14
C HIS A 23 8.60 34.30 -7.76
N PRO A 24 8.91 35.01 -6.65
CA PRO A 24 9.12 34.41 -5.33
C PRO A 24 7.94 33.55 -4.82
N GLY A 25 6.71 33.99 -5.11
CA GLY A 25 5.51 33.24 -4.73
C GLY A 25 5.33 31.93 -5.49
N LEU A 26 5.70 31.90 -6.78
CA LEU A 26 5.61 30.68 -7.60
C LEU A 26 6.71 29.70 -7.21
N LYS A 27 7.92 30.21 -6.96
CA LYS A 27 9.03 29.41 -6.44
C LYS A 27 8.65 28.71 -5.13
N THR A 28 8.08 29.46 -4.18
CA THR A 28 7.70 28.91 -2.88
C THR A 28 6.60 27.85 -2.97
N ALA A 29 5.63 28.04 -3.88
CA ALA A 29 4.50 27.12 -4.02
C ALA A 29 4.86 25.82 -4.78
N PHE A 30 5.77 25.89 -5.75
CA PHE A 30 5.97 24.82 -6.74
C PHE A 30 7.38 24.25 -6.82
N ASP A 31 8.43 25.02 -6.48
CA ASP A 31 9.85 24.67 -6.70
C ASP A 31 10.59 24.40 -5.38
N ASN A 32 10.18 25.02 -4.27
CA ASN A 32 10.81 24.72 -2.98
C ASN A 32 10.55 23.25 -2.56
N PRO A 33 11.59 22.52 -2.12
CA PRO A 33 11.45 21.15 -1.65
C PRO A 33 10.45 21.06 -0.49
N LYS A 34 9.58 20.05 -0.54
CA LYS A 34 8.62 19.75 0.53
C LYS A 34 9.19 18.67 1.43
N GLU A 35 9.44 19.00 2.69
CA GLU A 35 9.90 18.04 3.67
C GLU A 35 8.87 16.91 3.89
N LYS A 36 9.36 15.67 3.84
CA LYS A 36 8.58 14.44 4.07
C LYS A 36 9.08 13.69 5.29
N ASN A 37 10.40 13.51 5.45
CA ASN A 37 11.01 12.87 6.62
C ASN A 37 10.35 11.54 6.99
N TRP A 38 10.08 10.69 5.99
CA TRP A 38 9.43 9.40 6.24
C TRP A 38 10.29 8.49 7.11
N LYS A 39 9.65 7.58 7.82
CA LYS A 39 10.31 6.63 8.72
C LYS A 39 10.27 5.25 8.11
N ASP A 40 11.31 4.46 8.34
CA ASP A 40 11.28 3.04 7.98
C ASP A 40 10.04 2.39 8.57
N SER A 41 9.42 1.50 7.80
CA SER A 41 8.24 0.75 8.20
C SER A 41 8.44 -0.75 8.01
N ASN A 42 7.69 -1.53 8.77
CA ASN A 42 7.68 -2.97 8.66
C ASN A 42 6.33 -3.47 8.16
N THR A 43 6.36 -4.65 7.55
CA THR A 43 5.18 -5.40 7.18
C THR A 43 5.31 -6.85 7.63
N TYR A 44 4.25 -7.35 8.25
CA TYR A 44 4.17 -8.72 8.75
C TYR A 44 3.07 -9.45 7.99
N ARG A 45 3.39 -10.60 7.39
CA ARG A 45 2.43 -11.39 6.61
C ARG A 45 2.39 -12.84 7.07
N LEU A 46 1.19 -13.36 7.29
CA LEU A 46 0.92 -14.76 7.62
C LEU A 46 -0.06 -15.31 6.59
N GLY A 47 0.20 -16.53 6.10
CA GLY A 47 -0.67 -17.18 5.12
C GLY A 47 -0.73 -18.68 5.37
N VAL A 48 -1.88 -19.26 5.05
CA VAL A 48 -2.12 -20.70 5.06
C VAL A 48 -2.60 -21.13 3.68
N THR A 49 -2.06 -22.24 3.21
CA THR A 49 -2.51 -22.92 1.99
C THR A 49 -2.90 -24.34 2.38
N HIS A 50 -4.12 -24.74 2.02
CA HIS A 50 -4.66 -26.05 2.32
C HIS A 50 -5.12 -26.74 1.05
N GLU A 51 -4.49 -27.87 0.73
CA GLU A 51 -4.92 -28.76 -0.35
C GLU A 51 -6.11 -29.59 0.13
N TYR A 52 -7.31 -29.04 -0.03
CA TYR A 52 -8.54 -29.72 0.40
C TYR A 52 -8.81 -31.00 -0.40
N SER A 53 -8.41 -31.03 -1.68
CA SER A 53 -8.45 -32.22 -2.53
C SER A 53 -7.47 -32.14 -3.69
N ASN A 54 -7.34 -33.21 -4.48
CA ASN A 54 -6.57 -33.25 -5.73
C ASN A 54 -6.99 -32.19 -6.77
N LYS A 55 -8.17 -31.57 -6.60
CA LYS A 55 -8.67 -30.52 -7.50
C LYS A 55 -8.75 -29.14 -6.88
N LEU A 56 -8.83 -29.02 -5.56
CA LEU A 56 -9.14 -27.75 -4.89
C LEU A 56 -8.08 -27.42 -3.84
N THR A 57 -7.45 -26.26 -4.00
CA THR A 57 -6.56 -25.64 -3.01
C THR A 57 -7.23 -24.38 -2.48
N LEU A 58 -7.28 -24.24 -1.15
CA LEU A 58 -7.79 -23.07 -0.45
C LEU A 58 -6.62 -22.27 0.13
N MET A 59 -6.72 -20.95 0.09
CA MET A 59 -5.69 -20.03 0.57
C MET A 59 -6.35 -18.93 1.42
N ALA A 60 -5.72 -18.60 2.54
CA ALA A 60 -6.10 -17.45 3.36
C ALA A 60 -4.85 -16.75 3.88
N GLY A 61 -4.94 -15.44 4.09
CA GLY A 61 -3.80 -14.65 4.55
C GLY A 61 -4.21 -13.39 5.30
N TYR A 62 -3.32 -12.96 6.19
CA TYR A 62 -3.41 -11.73 6.95
C TYR A 62 -2.08 -10.98 6.87
N SER A 63 -2.13 -9.66 6.71
CA SER A 63 -0.97 -8.79 6.81
C SER A 63 -1.23 -7.56 7.67
N HIS A 64 -0.20 -7.11 8.37
CA HIS A 64 -0.18 -5.82 9.08
C HIS A 64 0.93 -4.94 8.50
N ASP A 65 0.54 -3.80 7.96
CA ASP A 65 1.41 -2.86 7.27
C ASP A 65 1.51 -1.58 8.12
N GLU A 66 2.71 -1.26 8.60
CA GLU A 66 2.98 -0.03 9.34
C GLU A 66 3.11 1.16 8.38
N ASN A 67 2.52 2.30 8.73
CA ASN A 67 2.64 3.49 7.90
C ASN A 67 3.98 4.24 8.14
N PRO A 68 4.73 4.56 7.07
CA PRO A 68 6.00 5.28 7.15
C PRO A 68 5.84 6.81 7.27
N ALA A 69 4.71 7.37 6.80
CA ALA A 69 4.53 8.81 6.72
C ALA A 69 4.32 9.41 8.13
N PRO A 70 5.07 10.44 8.57
CA PRO A 70 4.85 11.11 9.85
C PRO A 70 3.63 12.05 9.82
N LYS A 71 2.99 12.30 10.96
CA LYS A 71 1.86 13.25 11.04
C LYS A 71 2.28 14.69 10.74
N SER A 72 3.51 15.08 11.07
CA SER A 72 4.03 16.44 10.93
C SER A 72 4.21 16.89 9.47
N THR A 73 4.38 15.94 8.55
CA THR A 73 4.68 16.16 7.12
C THR A 73 3.64 15.50 6.22
N LEU A 74 2.54 15.01 6.80
CA LEU A 74 1.43 14.40 6.11
C LEU A 74 0.75 15.43 5.19
N GLY A 75 0.57 15.08 3.92
CA GLY A 75 -0.10 15.90 2.92
C GLY A 75 -1.26 15.17 2.26
N PHE A 76 -2.06 15.91 1.49
CA PHE A 76 -3.21 15.37 0.75
C PHE A 76 -2.82 14.46 -0.41
N GLU A 77 -1.58 14.56 -0.90
CA GLU A 77 -1.10 13.74 -2.01
C GLU A 77 -1.00 12.25 -1.66
N LEU A 78 -0.73 11.94 -0.39
CA LEU A 78 -0.60 10.57 0.08
C LEU A 78 -0.96 10.47 1.58
N PRO A 79 -2.27 10.48 1.92
CA PRO A 79 -2.74 10.47 3.30
C PRO A 79 -2.70 9.05 3.89
N ASP A 80 -1.50 8.46 3.96
CA ASP A 80 -1.32 7.07 4.32
C ASP A 80 -1.49 6.80 5.83
N SER A 81 -1.78 5.54 6.16
CA SER A 81 -2.09 5.05 7.50
C SER A 81 -1.76 3.57 7.63
N ASP A 82 -1.63 3.07 8.86
CA ASP A 82 -1.48 1.63 9.07
C ASP A 82 -2.64 0.88 8.42
N ALA A 83 -2.36 -0.31 7.89
CA ALA A 83 -3.34 -1.15 7.24
C ALA A 83 -3.34 -2.56 7.83
N ASN A 84 -4.54 -3.13 7.96
CA ASN A 84 -4.73 -4.55 8.14
C ASN A 84 -5.30 -5.13 6.84
N ILE A 85 -4.63 -6.13 6.30
CA ILE A 85 -4.99 -6.71 5.00
C ILE A 85 -5.43 -8.14 5.23
N TYR A 86 -6.63 -8.45 4.76
CA TYR A 86 -7.23 -9.78 4.83
C TYR A 86 -7.39 -10.32 3.41
N SER A 87 -7.04 -11.58 3.20
CA SER A 87 -7.16 -12.20 1.89
C SER A 87 -7.66 -13.64 2.01
N ALA A 88 -8.46 -14.05 1.02
CA ALA A 88 -8.91 -15.42 0.85
C ALA A 88 -9.03 -15.73 -0.64
N GLY A 89 -8.75 -16.96 -1.01
CA GLY A 89 -8.85 -17.39 -2.39
C GLY A 89 -8.79 -18.90 -2.54
N PHE A 90 -9.00 -19.34 -3.77
CA PHE A 90 -8.89 -20.74 -4.12
C PHE A 90 -8.24 -20.90 -5.49
N LYS A 91 -7.71 -22.10 -5.70
CA LYS A 91 -7.25 -22.59 -6.99
C LYS A 91 -7.96 -23.89 -7.28
N TYR A 92 -8.59 -23.98 -8.45
CA TYR A 92 -9.29 -25.15 -8.94
C TYR A 92 -8.58 -25.74 -10.16
N LYS A 93 -8.21 -27.01 -10.09
CA LYS A 93 -7.60 -27.77 -11.18
C LYS A 93 -8.70 -28.29 -12.10
N ILE A 94 -8.78 -27.74 -13.31
CA ILE A 94 -9.75 -28.14 -14.34
C ILE A 94 -9.34 -29.51 -14.91
N ASN A 95 -8.07 -29.66 -15.28
CA ASN A 95 -7.46 -30.91 -15.73
C ASN A 95 -5.97 -30.94 -15.34
N ASN A 96 -5.18 -31.90 -15.84
CA ASN A 96 -3.77 -32.05 -15.47
C ASN A 96 -2.86 -30.87 -15.86
N ASP A 97 -3.32 -30.06 -16.80
CA ASP A 97 -2.54 -29.04 -17.46
C ASP A 97 -3.10 -27.64 -17.15
N ILE A 98 -4.41 -27.53 -16.89
CA ILE A 98 -5.13 -26.27 -16.70
C ILE A 98 -5.63 -26.14 -15.26
N SER A 99 -5.37 -24.99 -14.65
CA SER A 99 -5.97 -24.57 -13.39
C SER A 99 -6.44 -23.12 -13.42
N PHE A 100 -7.50 -22.84 -12.68
CA PHE A 100 -8.12 -21.52 -12.51
C PHE A 100 -7.97 -21.08 -11.05
N GLY A 101 -7.77 -19.78 -10.83
CA GLY A 101 -7.70 -19.18 -9.51
C GLY A 101 -8.62 -17.97 -9.37
N LEU A 102 -9.17 -17.81 -8.17
CA LEU A 102 -9.88 -16.61 -7.75
C LEU A 102 -9.46 -16.27 -6.32
N ALA A 103 -9.17 -14.99 -6.08
CA ALA A 103 -8.85 -14.47 -4.78
C ALA A 103 -9.49 -13.10 -4.57
N TYR A 104 -9.75 -12.81 -3.31
CA TYR A 104 -10.23 -11.53 -2.85
C TYR A 104 -9.36 -11.05 -1.69
N LEU A 105 -9.10 -9.75 -1.68
CA LEU A 105 -8.34 -9.08 -0.64
C LEU A 105 -9.07 -7.80 -0.23
N TYR A 106 -9.15 -7.58 1.07
CA TYR A 106 -9.64 -6.36 1.68
C TYR A 106 -8.52 -5.71 2.49
N SER A 107 -8.17 -4.47 2.15
CA SER A 107 -7.24 -3.64 2.89
C SER A 107 -8.04 -2.65 3.74
N ASP A 108 -8.04 -2.84 5.04
CA ASP A 108 -8.65 -1.95 6.02
C ASP A 108 -7.62 -0.92 6.50
N LYS A 109 -7.79 0.35 6.12
CA LYS A 109 -6.87 1.42 6.51
C LYS A 109 -7.39 2.18 7.73
N LYS A 110 -6.54 2.32 8.74
CA LYS A 110 -6.91 3.00 9.98
C LYS A 110 -7.16 4.48 9.73
N SER A 111 -8.19 5.01 10.40
CA SER A 111 -8.40 6.46 10.42
C SER A 111 -7.22 7.17 11.09
N ARG A 112 -6.89 8.36 10.61
CA ARG A 112 -5.71 9.09 11.05
C ARG A 112 -5.94 10.59 11.12
N ASP A 113 -5.65 11.17 12.29
CA ASP A 113 -5.67 12.62 12.46
C ASP A 113 -4.43 13.28 11.84
N ALA A 114 -4.68 14.41 11.20
CA ALA A 114 -3.69 15.30 10.61
C ALA A 114 -3.82 16.67 11.27
N ASN A 115 -2.75 17.13 11.91
CA ASN A 115 -2.66 18.47 12.46
C ASN A 115 -1.24 19.00 12.24
N ASN A 116 -1.04 19.60 11.07
CA ASN A 116 0.21 20.25 10.70
C ASN A 116 -0.09 21.55 9.94
N LYS A 117 0.95 22.18 9.38
CA LYS A 117 0.82 23.46 8.66
C LYS A 117 -0.04 23.37 7.40
N ASP A 118 -0.10 22.20 6.76
CA ASP A 118 -0.72 21.97 5.46
C ASP A 118 -2.10 21.31 5.57
N VAL A 119 -2.28 20.43 6.57
CA VAL A 119 -3.48 19.61 6.75
C VAL A 119 -3.99 19.69 8.19
N LYS A 120 -5.28 20.01 8.34
CA LYS A 120 -6.02 19.97 9.61
C LYS A 120 -7.30 19.18 9.43
N GLY A 121 -7.42 18.06 10.13
CA GLY A 121 -8.60 17.22 10.09
C GLY A 121 -8.30 15.75 10.36
N LYS A 122 -9.15 14.87 9.86
CA LYS A 122 -9.04 13.43 10.03
C LYS A 122 -9.34 12.72 8.71
N PHE A 123 -8.43 11.86 8.28
CA PHE A 123 -8.66 10.94 7.18
C PHE A 123 -9.40 9.71 7.73
N THR A 124 -10.53 9.38 7.13
CA THR A 124 -11.41 8.26 7.54
C THR A 124 -11.93 7.52 6.30
N GLY A 125 -12.52 6.35 6.50
CA GLY A 125 -13.16 5.59 5.41
C GLY A 125 -12.19 5.13 4.33
N SER A 126 -10.91 5.03 4.66
CA SER A 126 -9.89 4.53 3.74
C SER A 126 -9.90 3.01 3.76
N GLY A 127 -9.96 2.42 2.57
CA GLY A 127 -9.90 0.97 2.41
C GLY A 127 -9.89 0.61 0.92
N ALA A 128 -9.51 -0.61 0.61
CA ALA A 128 -9.47 -1.08 -0.77
C ALA A 128 -9.92 -2.54 -0.88
N HIS A 129 -10.62 -2.83 -1.96
CA HIS A 129 -11.04 -4.17 -2.34
C HIS A 129 -10.28 -4.57 -3.60
N LEU A 130 -9.70 -5.76 -3.60
CA LEU A 130 -9.00 -6.32 -4.75
C LEU A 130 -9.58 -7.70 -5.06
N VAL A 131 -9.98 -7.90 -6.31
CA VAL A 131 -10.37 -9.21 -6.85
C VAL A 131 -9.33 -9.62 -7.87
N THR A 132 -8.76 -10.80 -7.70
CA THR A 132 -7.73 -11.35 -8.59
C THR A 132 -8.24 -12.65 -9.17
N THR A 133 -8.12 -12.81 -10.48
CA THR A 133 -8.37 -14.08 -11.15
C THR A 133 -7.16 -14.45 -12.00
N GLY A 134 -6.95 -15.75 -12.21
CA GLY A 134 -5.83 -16.24 -13.01
C GLY A 134 -6.11 -17.59 -13.63
N LEU A 135 -5.51 -17.84 -14.79
CA LEU A 135 -5.50 -19.12 -15.46
C LEU A 135 -4.04 -19.56 -15.64
N THR A 136 -3.74 -20.80 -15.27
CA THR A 136 -2.41 -21.38 -15.40
C THR A 136 -2.47 -22.60 -16.29
N TYR A 137 -1.61 -22.66 -17.29
CA TYR A 137 -1.39 -23.81 -18.17
C TYR A 137 0.02 -24.36 -17.98
N ARG A 138 0.16 -25.68 -17.87
CA ARG A 138 1.44 -26.41 -17.77
C ARG A 138 1.58 -27.34 -18.97
N PHE A 139 2.69 -27.20 -19.69
CA PHE A 139 3.11 -28.04 -20.81
C PHE A 139 4.02 -29.18 -20.37
#